data_AF-A0A1G3LXQ4-F1
#
_entry.id   AF-A0A1G3LXQ4-F1
#
_cell.length_a   1.000
_cell.length_b   1.000
_cell.length_c   1.000
_cell.angle_alpha   90.00
_cell.angle_beta   90.00
_cell.angle_gamma   90.00
#
_symmetry.space_group_name_H-M   'P 1'
#
loop_
_entity.id
_entity.type
_entity.pdbx_description
1 polymer ?
#
loop_
_entity_poly.entity_id
_entity_poly.type
_entity_poly.pdbx_seq_one_letter_code
_entity_poly.pdbx_strand_id
1 'polypeptide(L)'
;MNSPIAYVGGKSRLSKTIIPLIPDHKTYCEACAGAGWIFFKKEPSQFEILNDLDGDLISFYRVIKHHLEEFLKQFKWVVASREWFKEWNRQIDTESLTDIQRAARFYYIQRLCFGGRVRGRTFSASPDRSLRIPFPRMEEELFQIHERLRDCVIEHLPWQAFIPKYDRPETFFFIDPPYYKAPEYRYNMALDDYLKMADLLKGIEGKFLLTINDRPEMRSAFSGFEMKEVTLRYSINSDKSTDGRELIFTNYRPASL
;
A
#
# COMPACT_ATOMS: atom_id res chain seq x y z
N MET A 1 -6.37 -7.09 10.62
CA MET A 1 -4.95 -7.51 10.85
C MET A 1 -3.97 -6.46 10.31
N ASN A 2 -2.66 -6.60 10.55
CA ASN A 2 -1.66 -5.66 10.01
C ASN A 2 -1.18 -6.09 8.61
N SER A 3 -0.66 -5.15 7.83
CA SER A 3 0.02 -5.44 6.55
C SER A 3 1.25 -6.34 6.78
N PRO A 4 1.57 -7.26 5.85
CA PRO A 4 2.74 -8.13 5.95
C PRO A 4 4.06 -7.38 5.74
N ILE A 5 4.01 -6.21 5.12
CA ILE A 5 5.19 -5.43 4.72
C ILE A 5 5.12 -4.00 5.24
N ALA A 6 6.31 -3.45 5.51
CA ALA A 6 6.47 -2.01 5.65
C ALA A 6 6.58 -1.39 4.25
N TYR A 7 5.91 -0.26 4.06
CA TYR A 7 5.91 0.49 2.81
C TYR A 7 5.84 1.98 3.12
N VAL A 8 6.54 2.81 2.33
CA VAL A 8 6.43 4.27 2.41
C VAL A 8 4.98 4.70 2.19
N GLY A 9 4.53 5.70 2.93
CA GLY A 9 3.13 6.14 2.90
C GLY A 9 2.15 5.27 3.69
N GLY A 10 2.62 4.18 4.32
CA GLY A 10 1.74 3.21 5.00
C GLY A 10 0.74 3.82 5.99
N LYS A 11 -0.56 3.75 5.65
CA LYS A 11 -1.69 4.30 6.40
C LYS A 11 -2.07 3.55 7.67
N SER A 12 -1.13 2.86 8.32
CA SER A 12 -1.45 2.07 9.53
C SER A 12 -2.05 2.92 10.65
N ARG A 13 -1.57 4.16 10.85
CA ARG A 13 -2.15 5.09 11.85
C ARG A 13 -3.46 5.71 11.36
N LEU A 14 -3.51 6.07 10.07
CA LEU A 14 -4.66 6.72 9.46
C LEU A 14 -5.85 5.77 9.26
N SER A 15 -5.65 4.45 9.32
CA SER A 15 -6.73 3.47 9.20
C SER A 15 -7.86 3.71 10.20
N LYS A 16 -7.54 4.21 11.41
CA LYS A 16 -8.55 4.55 12.43
C LYS A 16 -9.45 5.71 12.02
N THR A 17 -8.97 6.56 11.11
CA THR A 17 -9.73 7.69 10.55
C THR A 17 -10.40 7.29 9.23
N ILE A 18 -9.74 6.52 8.36
CA ILE A 18 -10.27 6.12 7.05
C ILE A 18 -11.41 5.11 7.19
N ILE A 19 -11.23 4.04 7.97
CA ILE A 19 -12.18 2.91 7.99
C ILE A 19 -13.60 3.37 8.36
N PRO A 20 -13.81 4.24 9.37
CA PRO A 20 -15.14 4.76 9.68
C PRO A 20 -15.78 5.62 8.59
N LEU A 21 -14.99 6.15 7.64
CA LEU A 21 -15.46 6.96 6.52
C LEU A 21 -15.82 6.11 5.29
N ILE A 22 -15.53 4.81 5.32
CA ILE A 22 -15.88 3.89 4.25
C ILE A 22 -17.41 3.69 4.29
N PRO A 23 -18.13 4.02 3.20
CA PRO A 23 -19.58 3.88 3.14
C PRO A 23 -19.95 2.42 2.94
N ASP A 24 -21.23 2.08 3.05
CA ASP A 24 -21.72 0.76 2.64
C ASP A 24 -21.43 0.49 1.15
N HIS A 25 -20.99 -0.73 0.85
CA HIS A 25 -20.57 -1.18 -0.47
C HIS A 25 -20.51 -2.72 -0.54
N LYS A 26 -20.64 -3.27 -1.76
CA LYS A 26 -20.44 -4.71 -2.01
C LYS A 26 -19.03 -5.01 -2.51
N THR A 27 -18.51 -4.14 -3.37
CA THR A 27 -17.18 -4.30 -3.98
C THR A 27 -16.20 -3.30 -3.41
N TYR A 28 -15.04 -3.76 -2.93
CA TYR A 28 -13.96 -2.91 -2.43
C TYR A 28 -12.76 -2.96 -3.36
N CYS A 29 -12.26 -1.81 -3.78
CA CYS A 29 -11.14 -1.69 -4.71
C CYS A 29 -10.04 -0.80 -4.11
N GLU A 30 -8.80 -1.29 -4.04
CA GLU A 30 -7.62 -0.43 -3.81
C GLU A 30 -6.85 -0.23 -5.11
N ALA A 31 -6.86 0.99 -5.63
CA ALA A 31 -6.20 1.31 -6.90
C ALA A 31 -4.67 1.40 -6.79
N CYS A 32 -4.17 1.85 -5.64
CA CYS A 32 -2.76 2.02 -5.31
C CYS A 32 -2.50 1.40 -3.94
N ALA A 33 -2.50 0.07 -3.87
CA ALA A 33 -2.52 -0.67 -2.61
C ALA A 33 -1.29 -0.39 -1.72
N GLY A 34 -0.09 -0.32 -2.30
CA GLY A 34 1.15 -0.31 -1.54
C GLY A 34 1.19 -1.49 -0.55
N ALA A 35 1.24 -1.19 0.74
CA ALA A 35 1.18 -2.22 1.80
C ALA A 35 -0.22 -2.81 2.06
N GLY A 36 -1.30 -2.29 1.44
CA GLY A 36 -2.67 -2.76 1.66
C GLY A 36 -3.20 -2.51 3.08
N TRP A 37 -2.72 -1.46 3.75
CA TRP A 37 -3.02 -1.24 5.18
C TRP A 37 -4.51 -1.11 5.49
N ILE A 38 -5.30 -0.54 4.58
CA ILE A 38 -6.74 -0.40 4.77
C ILE A 38 -7.42 -1.75 4.48
N PHE A 39 -7.11 -2.39 3.35
CA PHE A 39 -7.56 -3.72 2.97
C PHE A 39 -7.42 -4.77 4.10
N PHE A 40 -6.25 -4.84 4.73
CA PHE A 40 -6.00 -5.80 5.81
C PHE A 40 -6.68 -5.44 7.13
N LYS A 41 -7.08 -4.18 7.34
CA LYS A 41 -7.66 -3.71 8.60
C LYS A 41 -9.18 -3.55 8.58
N LYS A 42 -9.79 -3.32 7.42
CA LYS A 42 -11.24 -3.30 7.27
C LYS A 42 -11.82 -4.71 7.42
N GLU A 43 -13.09 -4.79 7.77
CA GLU A 43 -13.87 -6.02 7.65
C GLU A 43 -13.97 -6.42 6.17
N PRO A 44 -13.84 -7.71 5.80
CA PRO A 44 -13.93 -8.15 4.40
C PRO A 44 -15.25 -7.76 3.73
N SER A 45 -15.18 -7.34 2.46
CA SER A 45 -16.37 -7.09 1.63
C SER A 45 -16.71 -8.34 0.80
N GLN A 46 -17.89 -8.36 0.19
CA GLN A 46 -18.34 -9.50 -0.65
C GLN A 46 -17.38 -9.78 -1.81
N PHE A 47 -16.84 -8.72 -2.43
CA PHE A 47 -15.86 -8.83 -3.50
C PHE A 47 -14.78 -7.78 -3.32
N GLU A 48 -13.52 -8.16 -3.43
CA GLU A 48 -12.40 -7.26 -3.17
C GLU A 48 -11.31 -7.39 -4.21
N ILE A 49 -10.73 -6.25 -4.59
CA ILE A 49 -9.65 -6.17 -5.56
C ILE A 49 -8.51 -5.31 -5.02
N LEU A 50 -7.30 -5.87 -5.06
CA LEU A 50 -6.06 -5.20 -4.71
C LEU A 50 -5.25 -4.95 -5.98
N ASN A 51 -4.94 -3.68 -6.26
CA ASN A 51 -4.18 -3.27 -7.43
C ASN A 51 -3.00 -2.36 -7.05
N ASP A 52 -1.90 -2.51 -7.77
CA ASP A 52 -0.76 -1.60 -7.72
C ASP A 52 -0.02 -1.65 -9.05
N LEU A 53 0.76 -0.60 -9.34
CA LEU A 53 1.61 -0.55 -10.54
C LEU A 53 2.96 -1.26 -10.31
N ASP A 54 3.39 -1.45 -9.06
CA ASP A 54 4.63 -2.15 -8.75
C ASP A 54 4.50 -3.66 -8.91
N GLY A 55 5.08 -4.17 -10.00
CA GLY A 55 5.09 -5.59 -10.33
C GLY A 55 5.78 -6.47 -9.29
N ASP A 56 6.79 -5.97 -8.55
CA ASP A 56 7.42 -6.75 -7.46
C ASP A 56 6.45 -6.93 -6.29
N LEU A 57 5.67 -5.90 -5.97
CA LEU A 57 4.65 -5.92 -4.92
C LEU A 57 3.49 -6.85 -5.31
N ILE A 58 3.01 -6.76 -6.54
CA ILE A 58 1.96 -7.66 -7.04
C ILE A 58 2.44 -9.10 -7.13
N SER A 59 3.68 -9.32 -7.60
CA SER A 59 4.32 -10.64 -7.58
C SER A 59 4.36 -11.20 -6.16
N PHE A 60 4.68 -10.39 -5.16
CA PHE A 60 4.65 -10.79 -3.75
C PHE A 60 3.26 -11.24 -3.30
N TYR A 61 2.21 -10.42 -3.49
CA TYR A 61 0.86 -10.80 -3.08
C TYR A 61 0.35 -12.06 -3.81
N ARG A 62 0.62 -12.18 -5.12
CA ARG A 62 0.25 -13.36 -5.91
C ARG A 62 0.95 -14.62 -5.41
N VAL A 63 2.25 -14.54 -5.12
CA VAL A 63 3.02 -15.69 -4.60
C VAL A 63 2.54 -16.09 -3.21
N ILE A 64 2.26 -15.15 -2.30
CA ILE A 64 1.68 -15.50 -0.99
C ILE A 64 0.30 -16.13 -1.15
N LYS A 65 -0.52 -15.65 -2.09
CA LYS A 65 -1.84 -16.22 -2.37
C LYS A 65 -1.77 -17.66 -2.92
N HIS A 66 -0.82 -17.97 -3.81
CA HIS A 66 -0.84 -19.23 -4.57
C HIS A 66 0.27 -20.23 -4.21
N HIS A 67 1.37 -19.77 -3.61
CA HIS A 67 2.62 -20.52 -3.42
C HIS A 67 3.27 -20.21 -2.05
N LEU A 68 2.44 -20.10 -0.99
CA LEU A 68 2.90 -19.74 0.36
C LEU A 68 4.02 -20.69 0.84
N GLU A 69 3.87 -21.99 0.65
CA GLU A 69 4.85 -22.97 1.12
C GLU A 69 6.21 -22.82 0.43
N GLU A 70 6.22 -22.65 -0.90
CA GLU A 70 7.44 -22.43 -1.67
C GLU A 70 8.12 -21.11 -1.31
N PHE A 71 7.32 -20.08 -1.02
CA PHE A 71 7.80 -18.82 -0.51
C PHE A 71 8.47 -18.99 0.85
N LEU A 72 7.81 -19.66 1.81
CA LEU A 72 8.36 -19.89 3.15
C LEU A 72 9.66 -20.70 3.10
N LYS A 73 9.77 -21.68 2.20
CA LYS A 73 11.02 -22.43 1.98
C LYS A 73 12.22 -21.52 1.66
N GLN A 74 12.00 -20.38 0.99
CA GLN A 74 13.07 -19.42 0.71
C GLN A 74 13.68 -18.82 1.97
N PHE A 75 12.92 -18.75 3.07
CA PHE A 75 13.34 -18.07 4.31
C PHE A 75 13.80 -19.01 5.41
N LYS A 76 13.67 -20.34 5.24
CA LYS A 76 13.99 -21.34 6.28
C LYS A 76 15.40 -21.17 6.88
N TRP A 77 16.36 -20.77 6.05
CA TRP A 77 17.77 -20.60 6.44
C TRP A 77 18.29 -19.18 6.18
N VAL A 78 17.41 -18.24 5.86
CA VAL A 78 17.80 -16.85 5.59
C VAL A 78 18.12 -16.15 6.90
N VAL A 79 19.21 -15.41 6.90
CA VAL A 79 19.64 -14.59 8.04
C VAL A 79 19.46 -13.12 7.74
N ALA A 80 19.20 -12.31 8.77
CA ALA A 80 19.20 -10.86 8.64
C ALA A 80 20.65 -10.36 8.49
N SER A 81 21.11 -10.17 7.25
CA SER A 81 22.47 -9.73 6.94
C SER A 81 22.45 -8.44 6.12
N ARG A 82 23.29 -7.47 6.54
CA ARG A 82 23.51 -6.22 5.80
C ARG A 82 24.14 -6.47 4.44
N GLU A 83 25.01 -7.47 4.33
CA GLU A 83 25.65 -7.83 3.07
C GLU A 83 24.63 -8.41 2.09
N TRP A 84 23.83 -9.38 2.53
CA TRP A 84 22.76 -9.95 1.72
C TRP A 84 21.74 -8.89 1.32
N PHE A 85 21.41 -7.96 2.22
CA PHE A 85 20.54 -6.83 1.89
C PHE A 85 21.11 -5.95 0.77
N LYS A 86 22.40 -5.60 0.84
CA LYS A 86 23.06 -4.81 -0.21
C LYS A 86 23.04 -5.56 -1.54
N GLU A 87 23.32 -6.85 -1.50
CA GLU A 87 23.38 -7.68 -2.70
C GLU A 87 22.01 -7.83 -3.36
N TRP A 88 20.99 -8.23 -2.61
CA TRP A 88 19.62 -8.34 -3.11
C TRP A 88 19.07 -7.00 -3.58
N ASN A 89 19.47 -5.89 -2.95
CA ASN A 89 19.10 -4.56 -3.41
C ASN A 89 19.75 -4.16 -4.75
N ARG A 90 20.93 -4.69 -5.09
CA ARG A 90 21.52 -4.52 -6.43
C ARG A 90 20.81 -5.33 -7.50
N GLN A 91 20.20 -6.44 -7.11
CA GLN A 91 19.52 -7.35 -8.03
C GLN A 91 18.06 -6.98 -8.29
N ILE A 92 17.56 -5.80 -7.86
CA ILE A 92 16.13 -5.46 -7.97
C ILE A 92 15.62 -5.50 -9.41
N ASP A 93 16.44 -5.03 -10.36
CA ASP A 93 16.09 -4.99 -11.78
C ASP A 93 16.53 -6.27 -12.52
N THR A 94 16.91 -7.33 -11.81
CA THR A 94 17.25 -8.61 -12.41
C THR A 94 15.99 -9.35 -12.87
N GLU A 95 15.91 -9.64 -14.16
CA GLU A 95 14.79 -10.32 -14.81
C GLU A 95 14.88 -11.85 -14.74
N SER A 96 16.04 -12.42 -14.42
CA SER A 96 16.27 -13.87 -14.44
C SER A 96 15.75 -14.63 -13.22
N LEU A 97 15.13 -13.95 -12.25
CA LEU A 97 14.57 -14.58 -11.06
C LEU A 97 13.17 -15.14 -11.34
N THR A 98 12.84 -16.28 -10.73
CA THR A 98 11.45 -16.76 -10.71
C THR A 98 10.56 -15.82 -9.89
N ASP A 99 9.24 -15.87 -10.09
CA ASP A 99 8.30 -15.07 -9.30
C ASP A 99 8.44 -15.28 -7.79
N ILE A 100 8.71 -16.52 -7.36
CA ILE A 100 8.94 -16.86 -5.95
C ILE A 100 10.21 -16.19 -5.42
N GLN A 101 11.32 -16.26 -6.18
CA GLN A 101 12.58 -15.61 -5.80
C GLN A 101 12.44 -14.09 -5.79
N ARG A 102 11.74 -13.52 -6.77
CA ARG A 102 11.45 -12.09 -6.88
C ARG A 102 10.63 -11.61 -5.68
N ALA A 103 9.56 -12.33 -5.33
CA ALA A 103 8.74 -12.06 -4.16
C ALA A 103 9.55 -12.16 -2.85
N ALA A 104 10.36 -13.19 -2.69
CA ALA A 104 11.20 -13.38 -1.50
C ALA A 104 12.24 -12.26 -1.36
N ARG A 105 12.90 -11.88 -2.46
CA ARG A 105 13.81 -10.73 -2.52
C ARG A 105 13.11 -9.45 -2.08
N PHE A 106 11.95 -9.15 -2.66
CA PHE A 106 11.15 -7.98 -2.33
C PHE A 106 10.78 -7.95 -0.84
N TYR A 107 10.22 -9.04 -0.31
CA TYR A 107 9.81 -9.13 1.09
C TYR A 107 10.98 -8.95 2.06
N TYR A 108 12.12 -9.63 1.83
CA TYR A 108 13.31 -9.51 2.66
C TYR A 108 13.81 -8.06 2.73
N ILE A 109 13.91 -7.41 1.56
CA ILE A 109 14.32 -6.00 1.48
C ILE A 109 13.32 -5.12 2.23
N GLN A 110 12.02 -5.25 1.99
CA GLN A 110 11.01 -4.38 2.62
C GLN A 110 10.94 -4.57 4.14
N ARG A 111 11.10 -5.79 4.65
CA ARG A 111 11.12 -6.06 6.09
C ARG A 111 12.36 -5.49 6.76
N LEU A 112 13.52 -5.55 6.11
CA LEU A 112 14.80 -5.09 6.69
C LEU A 112 15.17 -3.65 6.34
N CYS A 113 14.42 -2.99 5.44
CA CYS A 113 14.66 -1.60 5.09
C CYS A 113 14.14 -0.66 6.19
N PHE A 114 14.95 0.33 6.55
CA PHE A 114 14.52 1.42 7.42
C PHE A 114 13.29 2.12 6.81
N GLY A 115 12.22 2.22 7.60
CA GLY A 115 10.97 2.87 7.20
C GLY A 115 10.22 2.23 6.03
N GLY A 116 10.60 1.03 5.57
CA GLY A 116 9.96 0.40 4.40
C GLY A 116 10.14 1.18 3.10
N ARG A 117 11.21 1.97 2.99
CA ARG A 117 11.49 2.79 1.80
C ARG A 117 11.67 1.93 0.55
N VAL A 118 11.18 2.45 -0.58
CA VAL A 118 11.34 1.83 -1.90
C VAL A 118 12.42 2.52 -2.75
N ARG A 119 12.92 3.68 -2.30
CA ARG A 119 14.09 4.39 -2.86
C ARG A 119 15.06 4.73 -1.74
N GLY A 120 16.35 4.83 -2.07
CA GLY A 120 17.40 5.13 -1.08
C GLY A 120 17.36 4.17 0.11
N ARG A 121 17.25 2.86 -0.19
CA ARG A 121 17.03 1.82 0.81
C ARG A 121 18.26 1.67 1.71
N THR A 122 18.01 1.62 3.02
CA THR A 122 19.05 1.45 4.04
C THR A 122 18.68 0.29 4.95
N PHE A 123 19.63 -0.62 5.18
CA PHE A 123 19.44 -1.73 6.11
C PHE A 123 19.26 -1.22 7.55
N SER A 124 18.22 -1.72 8.23
CA SER A 124 17.84 -1.36 9.58
C SER A 124 17.95 -2.56 10.52
N ALA A 125 18.78 -2.41 11.55
CA ALA A 125 18.86 -3.31 12.69
C ALA A 125 19.13 -2.46 13.94
N SER A 126 18.48 -2.80 15.06
CA SER A 126 18.58 -2.03 16.31
C SER A 126 18.52 -3.00 17.50
N PRO A 127 19.41 -2.89 18.50
CA PRO A 127 19.42 -3.80 19.65
C PRO A 127 18.13 -3.78 20.49
N ASP A 128 17.39 -2.67 20.47
CA ASP A 128 16.11 -2.46 21.14
C ASP A 128 14.90 -3.04 20.38
N ARG A 129 15.11 -3.61 19.18
CA ARG A 129 14.01 -4.10 18.33
C ARG A 129 14.19 -5.57 17.99
N SER A 130 13.07 -6.29 18.00
CA SER A 130 13.01 -7.65 17.43
C SER A 130 13.45 -7.63 15.96
N LEU A 131 14.12 -8.70 15.54
CA LEU A 131 14.32 -9.00 14.12
C LEU A 131 12.96 -9.02 13.41
N ARG A 132 12.95 -8.59 12.14
CA ARG A 132 11.73 -8.45 11.33
C ARG A 132 11.45 -9.64 10.40
N ILE A 133 12.37 -10.61 10.36
CA ILE A 133 12.22 -11.87 9.64
C ILE A 133 12.44 -13.14 10.52
N PRO A 134 11.99 -13.19 11.79
CA PRO A 134 12.10 -14.40 12.60
C PRO A 134 11.15 -15.47 12.05
N PHE A 135 11.70 -16.61 11.61
CA PHE A 135 10.97 -17.60 10.81
C PHE A 135 9.61 -18.05 11.40
N PRO A 136 9.50 -18.49 12.68
CA PRO A 136 8.23 -18.98 13.20
C PRO A 136 7.11 -17.92 13.22
N ARG A 137 7.44 -16.68 13.60
CA ARG A 137 6.46 -15.58 13.63
C ARG A 137 6.06 -15.14 12.22
N MET A 138 7.01 -15.16 11.29
CA MET A 138 6.78 -14.82 9.89
C MET A 138 5.86 -15.86 9.21
N GLU A 139 6.05 -17.14 9.51
CA GLU A 139 5.21 -18.23 9.00
C GLU A 139 3.75 -18.06 9.42
N GLU A 140 3.50 -17.83 10.71
CA GLU A 140 2.14 -17.58 11.23
C GLU A 140 1.51 -16.31 10.61
N GLU A 141 2.26 -15.21 10.54
CA GLU A 141 1.80 -13.96 9.93
C GLU A 141 1.42 -14.15 8.46
N LEU A 142 2.27 -14.81 7.67
CA LEU A 142 2.04 -15.00 6.24
C LEU A 142 0.92 -16.00 5.96
N PHE A 143 0.68 -16.97 6.85
CA PHE A 143 -0.49 -17.84 6.75
C PHE A 143 -1.79 -17.04 6.88
N GLN A 144 -1.91 -16.16 7.87
CA GLN A 144 -3.10 -15.31 8.01
C GLN A 144 -3.30 -14.39 6.79
N ILE A 145 -2.21 -13.91 6.20
CA ILE A 145 -2.25 -13.07 5.01
C ILE A 145 -2.69 -13.87 3.79
N HIS A 146 -2.19 -15.09 3.62
CA HIS A 146 -2.63 -16.02 2.59
C HIS A 146 -4.15 -16.24 2.67
N GLU A 147 -4.66 -16.60 3.86
CA GLU A 147 -6.09 -16.79 4.10
C GLU A 147 -6.91 -15.57 3.68
N ARG A 148 -6.46 -14.37 4.09
CA ARG A 148 -7.13 -13.10 3.78
C ARG A 148 -7.13 -12.76 2.29
N LEU A 149 -6.11 -13.17 1.55
CA LEU A 149 -5.97 -12.90 0.11
C LEU A 149 -6.71 -13.91 -0.78
N ARG A 150 -7.16 -15.06 -0.25
CA ARG A 150 -7.82 -16.09 -1.06
C ARG A 150 -9.04 -15.55 -1.81
N ASP A 151 -9.86 -14.76 -1.13
CA ASP A 151 -11.09 -14.18 -1.65
C ASP A 151 -10.90 -12.80 -2.32
N CYS A 152 -9.66 -12.38 -2.51
CA CYS A 152 -9.31 -11.09 -3.13
C CYS A 152 -8.73 -11.28 -4.53
N VAL A 153 -9.22 -10.51 -5.50
CA VAL A 153 -8.61 -10.43 -6.84
C VAL A 153 -7.37 -9.56 -6.76
N ILE A 154 -6.27 -10.01 -7.35
CA ILE A 154 -5.02 -9.24 -7.40
C ILE A 154 -4.79 -8.80 -8.85
N GLU A 155 -4.71 -7.50 -9.07
CA GLU A 155 -4.53 -6.87 -10.39
C GLU A 155 -3.18 -6.15 -10.48
N HIS A 156 -2.65 -6.05 -11.70
CA HIS A 156 -1.44 -5.30 -12.03
C HIS A 156 -1.73 -4.34 -13.18
N LEU A 157 -2.51 -3.29 -12.90
CA LEU A 157 -2.98 -2.33 -13.89
C LEU A 157 -2.62 -0.89 -13.49
N PRO A 158 -2.37 -0.01 -14.47
CA PRO A 158 -2.36 1.42 -14.20
C PRO A 158 -3.74 1.86 -13.71
N TRP A 159 -3.79 2.81 -12.77
CA TRP A 159 -5.05 3.25 -12.13
C TRP A 159 -6.08 3.75 -13.16
N GLN A 160 -5.63 4.31 -14.27
CA GLN A 160 -6.45 4.77 -15.39
C GLN A 160 -7.25 3.64 -16.05
N ALA A 161 -6.71 2.42 -16.07
CA ALA A 161 -7.39 1.24 -16.59
C ALA A 161 -8.14 0.48 -15.48
N PHE A 162 -7.59 0.50 -14.27
CA PHE A 162 -8.15 -0.18 -13.11
C PHE A 162 -9.52 0.39 -12.68
N ILE A 163 -9.62 1.71 -12.50
CA ILE A 163 -10.83 2.34 -11.98
C ILE A 163 -12.04 2.08 -12.91
N PRO A 164 -11.98 2.36 -14.23
CA PRO A 164 -13.12 2.12 -15.12
C PRO A 164 -13.53 0.65 -15.24
N LYS A 165 -12.56 -0.27 -15.07
CA LYS A 165 -12.82 -1.72 -15.17
C LYS A 165 -13.80 -2.21 -14.11
N TYR A 166 -13.75 -1.64 -12.90
CA TYR A 166 -14.55 -2.06 -11.75
C TYR A 166 -15.61 -1.05 -11.32
N ASP A 167 -15.75 0.06 -12.06
CA ASP A 167 -16.69 1.12 -11.68
C ASP A 167 -18.13 0.67 -11.85
N ARG A 168 -18.85 0.57 -10.73
CA ARG A 168 -20.25 0.15 -10.64
C ARG A 168 -20.88 0.89 -9.45
N PRO A 169 -22.21 1.02 -9.39
CA PRO A 169 -22.88 1.78 -8.31
C PRO A 169 -22.58 1.27 -6.89
N GLU A 170 -22.30 -0.03 -6.73
CA GLU A 170 -22.00 -0.66 -5.42
C GLU A 170 -20.50 -0.90 -5.17
N THR A 171 -19.63 -0.28 -6.00
CA THR A 171 -18.18 -0.31 -5.83
C THR A 171 -17.70 0.87 -4.99
N PHE A 172 -16.83 0.59 -4.03
CA PHE A 172 -16.07 1.59 -3.30
C PHE A 172 -14.58 1.51 -3.65
N PHE A 173 -14.00 2.65 -4.04
CA PHE A 173 -12.58 2.78 -4.34
C PHE A 173 -11.85 3.51 -3.22
N PHE A 174 -10.86 2.86 -2.63
CA PHE A 174 -9.85 3.52 -1.82
C PHE A 174 -8.63 3.84 -2.69
N ILE A 175 -8.24 5.12 -2.73
CA ILE A 175 -7.21 5.63 -3.65
C ILE A 175 -6.16 6.39 -2.82
N ASP A 176 -5.00 5.79 -2.63
CA ASP A 176 -3.85 6.41 -1.93
C ASP A 176 -2.66 6.49 -2.89
N PRO A 177 -2.67 7.42 -3.85
CA PRO A 177 -1.62 7.52 -4.84
C PRO A 177 -0.34 8.07 -4.21
N PRO A 178 0.81 7.91 -4.91
CA PRO A 178 2.04 8.61 -4.56
C PRO A 178 1.81 10.09 -4.26
N TYR A 179 2.49 10.63 -3.26
CA TYR A 179 2.28 12.02 -2.83
C TYR A 179 2.94 13.02 -3.78
N TYR A 180 2.23 14.11 -4.08
CA TYR A 180 2.72 15.10 -5.03
C TYR A 180 3.97 15.79 -4.49
N LYS A 181 5.01 15.89 -5.33
CA LYS A 181 6.35 16.40 -4.98
C LYS A 181 7.02 15.63 -3.82
N ALA A 182 6.70 14.34 -3.64
CA ALA A 182 7.37 13.44 -2.72
C ALA A 182 8.05 12.29 -3.49
N PRO A 183 9.33 12.44 -3.91
CA PRO A 183 10.01 11.52 -4.85
C PRO A 183 10.45 10.18 -4.22
N GLU A 184 9.68 9.69 -3.26
CA GLU A 184 10.00 8.54 -2.39
C GLU A 184 9.44 7.23 -2.95
N TYR A 185 8.46 7.31 -3.85
CA TYR A 185 7.79 6.17 -4.46
C TYR A 185 8.53 5.68 -5.72
N ARG A 186 8.36 4.42 -6.11
CA ARG A 186 8.97 3.86 -7.34
C ARG A 186 8.43 4.59 -8.57
N TYR A 187 7.11 4.69 -8.66
CA TYR A 187 6.36 5.40 -9.69
C TYR A 187 5.81 6.69 -9.09
N ASN A 188 6.45 7.82 -9.37
CA ASN A 188 5.95 9.13 -8.92
C ASN A 188 5.04 9.72 -9.99
N MET A 189 4.04 10.48 -9.55
CA MET A 189 3.07 11.13 -10.43
C MET A 189 3.41 12.61 -10.62
N ALA A 190 3.15 13.12 -11.81
CA ALA A 190 3.18 14.53 -12.13
C ALA A 190 1.82 15.19 -11.85
N LEU A 191 1.77 16.52 -11.84
CA LEU A 191 0.51 17.25 -11.61
C LEU A 191 -0.59 16.83 -12.60
N ASP A 192 -0.22 16.64 -13.87
CA ASP A 192 -1.12 16.20 -14.94
C ASP A 192 -1.81 14.86 -14.64
N ASP A 193 -1.13 13.94 -13.95
CA ASP A 193 -1.73 12.66 -13.56
C ASP A 193 -2.84 12.84 -12.53
N TYR A 194 -2.69 13.77 -11.57
CA TYR A 194 -3.74 14.08 -10.60
C TYR A 194 -4.93 14.82 -11.24
N LEU A 195 -4.67 15.67 -12.23
CA LEU A 195 -5.74 16.33 -12.99
C LEU A 195 -6.56 15.30 -13.77
N LYS A 196 -5.90 14.35 -14.45
CA LYS A 196 -6.57 13.22 -15.11
C LYS A 196 -7.34 12.35 -14.12
N MET A 197 -6.79 12.12 -12.93
CA MET A 197 -7.46 11.35 -11.88
C MET A 197 -8.72 12.07 -11.39
N ALA A 198 -8.62 13.38 -11.12
CA ALA A 198 -9.77 14.18 -10.72
C ALA A 198 -10.85 14.19 -11.80
N ASP A 199 -10.47 14.30 -13.08
CA ASP A 199 -11.40 14.25 -14.20
C ASP A 199 -12.12 12.90 -14.29
N LEU A 200 -11.37 11.80 -14.19
CA LEU A 200 -11.94 10.45 -14.17
C LEU A 200 -12.92 10.25 -13.01
N LEU A 201 -12.57 10.74 -11.81
CA LEU A 201 -13.38 10.59 -10.61
C LEU A 201 -14.64 11.47 -10.61
N LYS A 202 -14.77 12.48 -11.48
CA LYS A 202 -16.01 13.26 -11.61
C LYS A 202 -17.14 12.45 -12.23
N GLY A 203 -16.81 11.49 -13.10
CA GLY A 203 -17.78 10.68 -13.85
C GLY A 203 -18.03 9.28 -13.27
N ILE A 204 -17.49 8.98 -12.09
CA ILE A 204 -17.53 7.64 -11.49
C ILE A 204 -18.95 7.30 -10.99
N GLU A 205 -19.41 6.08 -11.24
CA GLU A 205 -20.70 5.57 -10.74
C GLU A 205 -20.62 5.15 -9.26
N GLY A 206 -19.49 4.55 -8.88
CA GLY A 206 -19.20 4.12 -7.53
C GLY A 206 -18.87 5.25 -6.57
N LYS A 207 -18.49 4.88 -5.35
CA LYS A 207 -18.01 5.81 -4.34
C LYS A 207 -16.49 5.76 -4.25
N PHE A 208 -15.84 6.87 -3.90
CA PHE A 208 -14.41 6.84 -3.65
C PHE A 208 -14.01 7.65 -2.41
N LEU A 209 -12.88 7.23 -1.82
CA LEU A 209 -12.13 8.00 -0.84
C LEU A 209 -10.68 8.07 -1.30
N LEU A 210 -10.22 9.29 -1.55
CA LEU A 210 -8.86 9.60 -1.98
C LEU A 210 -8.08 10.26 -0.84
N THR A 211 -6.86 9.80 -0.59
CA THR A 211 -5.94 10.41 0.38
C THR A 211 -4.72 10.99 -0.29
N ILE A 212 -4.39 12.25 0.02
CA ILE A 212 -3.24 12.95 -0.59
C ILE A 212 -2.61 13.92 0.40
N ASN A 213 -1.37 14.37 0.14
CA ASN A 213 -0.74 15.39 0.96
C ASN A 213 -1.41 16.76 0.81
N ASP A 214 -1.41 17.55 1.88
CA ASP A 214 -1.96 18.90 1.86
C ASP A 214 -1.06 19.87 1.06
N ARG A 215 -1.50 20.21 -0.15
CA ARG A 215 -0.84 21.12 -1.08
C ARG A 215 -1.89 21.96 -1.82
N PRO A 216 -1.62 23.24 -2.13
CA PRO A 216 -2.52 24.08 -2.92
C PRO A 216 -2.92 23.45 -4.27
N GLU A 217 -1.97 22.79 -4.93
CA GLU A 217 -2.22 22.12 -6.21
C GLU A 217 -3.23 20.97 -6.07
N MET A 218 -3.17 20.19 -4.98
CA MET A 218 -4.11 19.09 -4.73
C MET A 218 -5.49 19.60 -4.34
N ARG A 219 -5.56 20.67 -3.53
CA ARG A 219 -6.83 21.36 -3.22
C ARG A 219 -7.51 21.87 -4.47
N SER A 220 -6.75 22.45 -5.40
CA SER A 220 -7.29 22.93 -6.67
C SER A 220 -7.68 21.79 -7.61
N ALA A 221 -6.90 20.72 -7.69
CA ALA A 221 -7.19 19.59 -8.58
C ALA A 221 -8.49 18.88 -8.19
N PHE A 222 -8.74 18.71 -6.88
CA PHE A 222 -9.87 17.96 -6.34
C PHE A 222 -10.96 18.86 -5.74
N SER A 223 -11.03 20.14 -6.10
CA SER A 223 -11.95 21.12 -5.51
C SER A 223 -13.44 20.84 -5.74
N GLY A 224 -13.77 19.94 -6.67
CA GLY A 224 -15.15 19.54 -6.97
C GLY A 224 -15.72 18.46 -6.03
N PHE A 225 -14.95 18.00 -5.05
CA PHE A 225 -15.32 16.92 -4.14
C PHE A 225 -15.43 17.39 -2.68
N GLU A 226 -16.10 16.60 -1.85
CA GLU A 226 -16.15 16.85 -0.41
C GLU A 226 -14.73 16.64 0.16
N MET A 227 -14.24 17.62 0.94
CA MET A 227 -12.87 17.64 1.45
C MET A 227 -12.85 17.61 2.98
N LYS A 228 -11.98 16.78 3.55
CA LYS A 228 -11.69 16.75 4.98
C LYS A 228 -10.18 16.80 5.23
N GLU A 229 -9.77 17.67 6.14
CA GLU A 229 -8.38 17.77 6.59
C GLU A 229 -8.12 16.80 7.74
N VAL A 230 -6.99 16.11 7.69
CA VAL A 230 -6.55 15.21 8.75
C VAL A 230 -5.11 15.54 9.14
N THR A 231 -4.89 15.76 10.43
CA THR A 231 -3.54 15.96 10.97
C THR A 231 -3.02 14.65 11.55
N LEU A 232 -1.89 14.18 11.04
CA LEU A 232 -1.16 13.03 11.56
C LEU A 232 0.11 13.51 12.27
N ARG A 233 0.26 13.13 13.54
CA ARG A 233 1.54 13.26 14.23
C ARG A 233 2.47 12.13 13.78
N TYR A 234 3.44 12.45 12.93
CA TYR A 234 4.52 11.53 12.59
C TYR A 234 5.65 11.66 13.62
N SER A 235 6.00 10.54 14.24
CA SER A 235 7.19 10.44 15.10
C SER A 235 8.25 9.64 14.35
N ILE A 236 9.21 10.35 13.75
CA ILE A 236 10.35 9.73 13.06
C ILE A 236 11.55 9.60 14.01
N ASN A 237 11.66 10.45 15.04
CA ASN A 237 12.59 10.34 16.17
C ASN A 237 11.95 10.93 17.45
N SER A 238 12.44 10.52 18.63
CA SER A 238 11.92 10.93 19.95
C SER A 238 11.89 12.44 20.19
N ASP A 239 12.66 13.24 19.44
CA ASP A 239 12.80 14.68 19.69
C ASP A 239 12.19 15.61 18.63
N LYS A 240 11.63 15.09 17.54
CA LYS A 240 10.98 15.91 16.50
C LYS A 240 9.75 15.21 15.93
N SER A 241 8.56 15.61 16.38
CA SER A 241 7.30 15.27 15.71
C SER A 241 7.10 16.22 14.53
N THR A 242 6.88 15.68 13.34
CA THR A 242 6.44 16.48 12.19
C THR A 242 4.94 16.27 12.04
N ASP A 243 4.17 17.36 12.08
CA ASP A 243 2.73 17.31 11.79
C ASP A 243 2.58 17.16 10.28
N GLY A 244 2.25 15.95 9.84
CA GLY A 244 1.85 15.71 8.45
C GLY A 244 0.37 16.08 8.31
N ARG A 245 0.05 16.99 7.39
CA ARG A 245 -1.33 17.27 7.01
C ARG A 245 -1.67 16.48 5.76
N GLU A 246 -2.74 15.71 5.85
CA GLU A 246 -3.31 14.96 4.74
C GLU A 246 -4.71 15.49 4.43
N LEU A 247 -5.07 15.42 3.15
CA LEU A 247 -6.40 15.74 2.64
C LEU A 247 -7.09 14.44 2.26
N ILE A 248 -8.35 14.33 2.67
CA ILE A 248 -9.26 13.28 2.25
C ILE A 248 -10.30 13.91 1.33
N PHE A 249 -10.49 13.33 0.15
CA PHE A 249 -11.53 13.72 -0.81
C PHE A 249 -12.51 12.59 -1.05
N THR A 250 -13.81 12.89 -1.09
CA THR A 250 -14.89 11.92 -1.34
C THR A 250 -15.95 12.48 -2.29
N ASN A 251 -16.62 11.64 -3.07
CA ASN A 251 -17.84 12.01 -3.84
C ASN A 251 -19.15 11.80 -3.06
N TYR A 252 -19.05 11.47 -1.79
CA TYR A 252 -20.18 11.32 -0.88
C TYR A 252 -19.89 12.08 0.42
N ARG A 253 -20.93 12.38 1.19
CA ARG A 253 -20.78 12.90 2.55
C ARG A 253 -20.53 11.75 3.51
N PRO A 254 -19.35 11.66 4.15
CA PRO A 254 -19.12 10.65 5.17
C PRO A 254 -20.09 10.85 6.33
N ALA A 255 -20.53 9.76 6.97
CA ALA A 255 -21.26 9.88 8.23
C ALA A 255 -20.39 10.67 9.22
N SER A 256 -20.97 11.66 9.89
CA SER A 256 -20.29 12.41 10.95
C SER A 256 -19.86 11.43 12.05
N LEU A 257 -18.56 11.43 12.36
CA LEU A 257 -18.02 10.77 13.55
C LEU A 257 -18.56 11.41 14.83
#